data_AF-A0A3B1AS39-F1
#
_entry.id   AF-A0A3B1AS39-F1
#
_cell.length_a   1.000
_cell.length_b   1.000
_cell.length_c   1.000
_cell.angle_alpha   90.00
_cell.angle_beta   90.00
_cell.angle_gamma   90.00
#
_symmetry.space_group_name_H-M   'P 1'
#
loop_
_entity.id
_entity.type
_entity.pdbx_description
1 polymer ?
#
loop_
_entity_poly.entity_id
_entity_poly.type
_entity_poly.pdbx_seq_one_letter_code
_entity_poly.pdbx_strand_id
1 'polypeptide(L)'
;METNETQGTMNKLGEKMKQAGLPGKVVLGSLFAAVLVAGAATGLLETNKAGYITVKQSLLTGDVSIISEPGLFCQCFGSITKYHEAGTVKFAQMNIDKDAKGMPIVRPTKAKEKNPGISADIEVRFNDGGLGWISVMTMFDLPADKEKLGLIHQKFRNYTNLIVTGIKPTIEESVVLTAALMNSGESYTT
;
A
#
# COMPACT_ATOMS: atom_id res chain seq x y z
N MET A 1 41.28 3.27 6.31
CA MET A 1 41.83 3.20 7.69
C MET A 1 40.85 2.50 8.64
N GLU A 2 40.06 1.51 8.17
CA GLU A 2 38.95 0.88 8.94
C GLU A 2 39.10 -0.65 9.11
N THR A 3 40.12 -1.26 8.49
CA THR A 3 40.33 -2.72 8.52
C THR A 3 41.05 -3.24 9.78
N ASN A 4 41.62 -2.35 10.59
CA ASN A 4 42.45 -2.73 11.74
C ASN A 4 41.64 -2.89 13.05
N GLU A 5 40.51 -2.18 13.19
CA GLU A 5 39.67 -2.25 14.39
C GLU A 5 38.80 -3.51 14.44
N THR A 6 38.28 -3.94 13.28
CA THR A 6 37.49 -5.18 13.13
C THR A 6 38.33 -6.44 13.40
N GLN A 7 39.61 -6.46 13.01
CA GLN A 7 40.54 -7.55 13.34
C GLN A 7 40.87 -7.60 14.84
N GLY A 8 41.02 -6.45 15.51
CA GLY A 8 41.26 -6.37 16.95
C GLY A 8 40.09 -6.89 17.79
N THR A 9 38.84 -6.62 17.37
CA THR A 9 37.64 -7.16 18.03
C THR A 9 37.45 -8.65 17.78
N MET A 10 37.80 -9.17 16.59
CA MET A 10 37.71 -10.61 16.31
C MET A 10 38.75 -11.43 17.10
N ASN A 11 39.95 -10.88 17.33
CA ASN A 11 40.97 -11.54 18.14
C ASN A 11 40.63 -11.52 19.65
N LYS A 12 40.10 -10.41 20.18
CA LYS A 12 39.62 -10.35 21.58
C LYS A 12 38.40 -11.25 21.83
N LEU A 13 37.55 -11.42 20.83
CA LEU A 13 36.44 -12.36 20.89
C LEU A 13 36.95 -13.81 20.82
N GLY A 14 37.95 -14.09 19.98
CA GLY A 14 38.62 -15.40 19.89
C GLY A 14 39.29 -15.84 21.20
N GLU A 15 39.93 -14.93 21.92
CA GLU A 15 40.54 -15.25 23.23
C GLU A 15 39.50 -15.49 24.34
N LYS A 16 38.41 -14.70 24.37
CA LYS A 16 37.30 -14.95 25.30
C LYS A 16 36.55 -16.25 24.99
N MET A 17 36.49 -16.68 23.73
CA MET A 17 35.86 -17.94 23.33
C MET A 17 36.72 -19.17 23.66
N LYS A 18 38.06 -19.06 23.66
CA LYS A 18 38.96 -20.14 24.08
C LYS A 18 38.89 -20.40 25.59
N GLN A 19 38.57 -19.37 26.38
CA GLN A 19 38.40 -19.44 27.83
C GLN A 19 37.09 -20.12 28.27
N ALA A 20 36.10 -20.24 27.37
CA ALA A 20 34.80 -20.85 27.64
C ALA A 20 34.70 -22.35 27.27
N GLY A 21 35.81 -22.98 26.86
CA GLY A 21 35.88 -24.44 26.64
C GLY A 21 35.05 -24.99 25.47
N LEU A 22 34.47 -24.14 24.61
CA LEU A 22 33.70 -24.58 23.44
C LEU A 22 34.54 -24.46 22.16
N PRO A 23 34.66 -25.52 21.33
CA PRO A 23 35.42 -25.46 20.08
C PRO A 23 34.82 -24.42 19.13
N GLY A 24 35.64 -23.49 18.63
CA GLY A 24 35.18 -22.33 17.84
C GLY A 24 34.35 -22.65 16.59
N LYS A 25 34.50 -23.87 16.02
CA LYS A 25 33.66 -24.35 14.90
C LYS A 25 32.20 -24.60 15.32
N VAL A 26 31.95 -24.99 16.57
CA VAL A 26 30.60 -25.24 17.10
C VAL A 26 29.92 -23.92 17.45
N VAL A 27 30.66 -22.93 17.97
CA VAL A 27 30.12 -21.59 18.25
C VAL A 27 29.74 -20.87 16.96
N LEU A 28 30.61 -20.90 15.95
CA LEU A 28 30.32 -20.29 14.64
C LEU A 28 29.13 -20.97 13.95
N GLY A 29 29.03 -22.29 14.02
CA GLY A 29 27.88 -23.05 13.54
C GLY A 29 26.59 -22.71 14.29
N SER A 30 26.65 -22.56 15.61
CA SER A 30 25.48 -22.17 16.43
C SER A 30 25.02 -20.75 16.14
N LEU A 31 25.96 -19.82 15.88
CA LEU A 31 25.65 -18.44 15.56
C LEU A 31 25.01 -18.34 14.17
N PHE A 32 25.52 -19.09 13.19
CA PHE A 32 24.93 -19.15 11.86
C PHE A 32 23.54 -19.80 11.87
N ALA A 33 23.36 -20.87 12.66
CA ALA A 33 22.05 -21.48 12.87
C ALA A 33 21.07 -20.54 13.57
N ALA A 34 21.51 -19.77 14.57
CA ALA A 34 20.70 -18.78 15.25
C ALA A 34 20.27 -17.64 14.30
N VAL A 35 21.17 -17.18 13.43
CA VAL A 35 20.86 -16.17 12.40
C VAL A 35 19.87 -16.72 11.37
N LEU A 36 20.01 -17.98 10.95
CA LEU A 36 19.07 -18.64 10.04
C LEU A 36 17.69 -18.84 10.67
N VAL A 37 17.63 -19.26 11.93
CA VAL A 37 16.36 -19.44 12.66
C VAL A 37 15.68 -18.09 12.92
N ALA A 38 16.44 -17.07 13.29
CA ALA A 38 15.91 -15.71 13.47
C ALA A 38 15.41 -15.12 12.13
N GLY A 39 16.13 -15.34 11.03
CA GLY A 39 15.69 -14.95 9.69
C GLY A 39 14.42 -15.69 9.27
N ALA A 40 14.35 -17.01 9.50
CA ALA A 40 13.15 -17.81 9.19
C ALA A 40 11.93 -17.40 10.03
N ALA A 41 12.14 -17.02 11.29
CA ALA A 41 11.06 -16.57 12.16
C ALA A 41 10.37 -15.29 11.64
N THR A 42 11.12 -14.37 11.03
CA THR A 42 10.55 -13.14 10.44
C THR A 42 9.67 -13.38 9.21
N GLY A 43 9.82 -14.51 8.51
CA GLY A 43 8.98 -14.89 7.36
C GLY A 43 7.81 -15.81 7.69
N LEU A 44 7.71 -16.25 8.95
CA LEU A 44 6.70 -17.19 9.42
C LEU A 44 5.52 -16.49 10.11
N LEU A 45 5.74 -15.44 10.89
CA LEU A 45 4.68 -14.81 11.69
C LEU A 45 4.43 -13.38 11.24
N GLU A 46 3.19 -13.07 10.89
CA GLU A 46 2.72 -11.71 10.64
C GLU A 46 1.50 -11.38 11.52
N THR A 47 1.36 -10.11 11.89
CA THR A 47 0.21 -9.61 12.65
C THR A 47 -0.74 -8.85 11.74
N ASN A 48 -2.01 -9.24 11.73
CA ASN A 48 -3.07 -8.43 11.14
C ASN A 48 -3.51 -7.36 12.14
N LYS A 49 -3.52 -6.09 11.72
CA LYS A 49 -3.99 -4.96 12.54
C LYS A 49 -5.48 -4.75 12.32
N ALA A 50 -6.18 -4.22 13.33
CA ALA A 50 -7.57 -3.82 13.18
C ALA A 50 -7.74 -2.77 12.07
N GLY A 51 -8.84 -2.86 11.32
CA GLY A 51 -9.14 -2.00 10.14
C GLY A 51 -8.44 -2.44 8.84
N TYR A 52 -7.75 -3.57 8.85
CA TYR A 52 -7.14 -4.17 7.66
C TYR A 52 -7.64 -5.58 7.41
N ILE A 53 -7.91 -5.85 6.14
CA ILE A 53 -8.19 -7.18 5.62
C ILE A 53 -6.92 -7.66 4.94
N THR A 54 -6.37 -8.76 5.41
CA THR A 54 -5.13 -9.32 4.86
C THR A 54 -5.45 -10.50 3.94
N VAL A 55 -4.97 -10.41 2.70
CA VAL A 55 -5.02 -11.48 1.73
C VAL A 55 -3.64 -12.10 1.61
N LYS A 56 -3.54 -13.38 1.96
CA LYS A 56 -2.32 -14.17 1.93
C LYS A 56 -2.39 -15.16 0.78
N GLN A 57 -1.37 -15.17 -0.06
CA GLN A 57 -1.17 -16.16 -1.11
C GLN A 57 0.01 -17.08 -0.75
N SER A 58 -0.26 -18.38 -0.60
CA SER A 58 0.76 -19.38 -0.29
C SER A 58 1.74 -19.54 -1.47
N LEU A 59 3.06 -19.50 -1.21
CA LEU A 59 4.08 -19.63 -2.26
C LEU A 59 4.21 -21.07 -2.79
N LEU A 60 3.90 -22.06 -1.94
CA LEU A 60 4.02 -23.50 -2.25
C LEU A 60 2.76 -24.08 -2.90
N THR A 61 1.57 -23.72 -2.41
CA THR A 61 0.29 -24.27 -2.92
C THR A 61 -0.46 -23.32 -3.85
N GLY A 62 -0.17 -22.01 -3.83
CA GLY A 62 -0.90 -21.02 -4.61
C GLY A 62 -2.26 -20.60 -4.01
N ASP A 63 -2.69 -21.23 -2.91
CA ASP A 63 -3.97 -20.95 -2.25
C ASP A 63 -4.03 -19.52 -1.72
N VAL A 64 -5.18 -18.88 -1.94
CA VAL A 64 -5.49 -17.53 -1.45
C VAL A 64 -6.35 -17.67 -0.19
N SER A 65 -5.82 -17.18 0.93
CA SER A 65 -6.49 -17.17 2.23
C SER A 65 -6.76 -15.72 2.67
N ILE A 66 -7.96 -15.47 3.18
CA ILE A 66 -8.41 -14.14 3.57
C ILE A 66 -8.59 -14.10 5.08
N ILE A 67 -7.90 -13.16 5.71
CA ILE A 67 -7.82 -12.99 7.16
C ILE A 67 -8.34 -11.59 7.47
N SER A 68 -9.57 -11.51 7.94
CA SER A 68 -10.22 -10.27 8.40
C SER A 68 -10.02 -10.03 9.89
N GLU A 69 -9.83 -11.09 10.68
CA GLU A 69 -9.69 -10.99 12.12
C GLU A 69 -8.34 -10.39 12.53
N PRO A 70 -8.30 -9.49 13.52
CA PRO A 70 -7.06 -8.98 14.08
C PRO A 70 -6.38 -10.07 14.90
N GLY A 71 -5.09 -10.31 14.66
CA GLY A 71 -4.37 -11.38 15.33
C GLY A 71 -3.08 -11.79 14.66
N LEU A 72 -2.36 -12.71 15.31
CA LEU A 72 -1.16 -13.35 14.78
C LEU A 72 -1.57 -14.49 13.84
N PHE A 73 -1.02 -14.49 12.63
CA PHE A 73 -1.20 -15.59 11.71
C PHE A 73 0.13 -16.01 11.06
N CYS A 74 0.18 -17.27 10.63
CA CYS A 74 1.37 -17.79 9.97
C CYS A 74 1.36 -17.41 8.48
N GLN A 75 2.31 -16.58 8.06
CA GLN A 75 2.53 -16.18 6.66
C GLN A 75 2.97 -17.38 5.81
N CYS A 76 3.68 -18.33 6.39
CA CYS A 76 4.26 -19.50 5.70
C CYS A 76 5.04 -19.12 4.42
N PHE A 77 5.86 -18.06 4.46
CA PHE A 77 6.60 -17.54 3.30
C PHE A 77 5.74 -17.12 2.09
N GLY A 78 4.43 -16.94 2.27
CA GLY A 78 3.51 -16.46 1.26
C GLY A 78 3.61 -14.95 0.99
N SER A 79 3.06 -14.49 -0.14
CA SER A 79 2.91 -13.07 -0.42
C SER A 79 1.70 -12.50 0.31
N ILE A 80 1.86 -11.34 0.93
CA ILE A 80 0.83 -10.71 1.75
C ILE A 80 0.42 -9.37 1.15
N THR A 81 -0.88 -9.21 0.92
CA THR A 81 -1.49 -7.99 0.40
C THR A 81 -2.51 -7.49 1.42
N LYS A 82 -2.35 -6.24 1.85
CA LYS A 82 -3.24 -5.60 2.82
C LYS A 82 -4.23 -4.69 2.12
N TYR A 83 -5.50 -4.83 2.49
CA TYR A 83 -6.59 -3.99 2.06
C TYR A 83 -7.11 -3.23 3.28
N HIS A 84 -7.43 -1.95 3.10
CA HIS A 84 -8.16 -1.21 4.14
C HIS A 84 -9.62 -1.62 4.10
N GLU A 85 -10.22 -1.89 5.25
CA GLU A 85 -11.64 -2.26 5.36
C GLU A 85 -12.55 -1.15 4.85
N ALA A 86 -12.21 0.10 5.20
CA ALA A 86 -12.85 1.31 4.69
C ALA A 86 -11.81 2.24 4.07
N GLY A 87 -12.17 2.91 2.99
CA GLY A 87 -11.31 3.83 2.27
C GLY A 87 -12.02 5.11 1.87
N THR A 88 -11.24 6.14 1.58
CA THR A 88 -11.74 7.38 0.99
C THR A 88 -11.00 7.67 -0.30
N VAL A 89 -11.75 7.96 -1.36
CA VAL A 89 -11.23 8.50 -2.62
C VAL A 89 -11.66 9.95 -2.73
N LYS A 90 -10.71 10.84 -3.01
CA LYS A 90 -10.89 12.27 -3.16
C LYS A 90 -10.40 12.71 -4.53
N PHE A 91 -11.23 13.43 -5.25
CA PHE A 91 -10.91 14.20 -6.44
C PHE A 91 -10.90 15.65 -5.99
N ALA A 92 -9.74 16.30 -5.99
CA ALA A 92 -9.59 17.67 -5.54
C ALA A 92 -8.54 18.37 -6.39
N GLN A 93 -8.66 19.70 -6.51
CA GLN A 93 -7.60 20.51 -7.10
C GLN A 93 -6.30 20.26 -6.38
N MET A 94 -5.40 19.54 -7.05
CA MET A 94 -4.03 19.42 -6.61
C MET A 94 -3.43 20.82 -6.69
N ASN A 95 -2.83 21.29 -5.58
CA ASN A 95 -2.20 22.61 -5.52
C ASN A 95 -1.28 22.78 -6.73
N ILE A 96 -1.68 23.64 -7.67
CA ILE A 96 -0.84 24.07 -8.76
C ILE A 96 0.23 24.94 -8.12
N ASP A 97 1.48 24.49 -8.15
CA ASP A 97 2.63 25.30 -7.72
C ASP A 97 2.55 26.64 -8.48
N LYS A 98 2.40 27.77 -7.76
CA LYS A 98 2.40 29.11 -8.35
C LYS A 98 3.85 29.57 -8.52
N ASP A 99 4.18 30.21 -9.64
CA ASP A 99 5.49 30.84 -9.79
C ASP A 99 5.60 32.11 -8.92
N ALA A 100 6.81 32.67 -8.86
CA ALA A 100 7.08 33.93 -8.14
C ALA A 100 6.31 35.15 -8.71
N LYS A 101 5.57 35.00 -9.82
CA LYS A 101 4.71 36.02 -10.44
C LYS A 101 3.21 35.71 -10.27
N GLY A 102 2.87 34.69 -9.49
CA GLY A 102 1.48 34.31 -9.18
C GLY A 102 0.77 33.56 -10.32
N MET A 103 1.48 33.17 -11.39
CA MET A 103 0.91 32.39 -12.48
C MET A 103 0.91 30.91 -12.12
N PRO A 104 -0.16 30.15 -12.47
CA PRO A 104 -0.21 28.72 -12.24
C PRO A 104 0.90 28.04 -13.06
N ILE A 105 1.88 27.45 -12.39
CA ILE A 105 2.81 26.55 -13.08
C ILE A 105 2.12 25.21 -13.23
N VAL A 106 1.57 24.95 -14.41
CA VAL A 106 1.19 23.59 -14.81
C VAL A 106 2.48 22.83 -15.12
N ARG A 107 3.24 22.49 -14.07
CA ARG A 107 4.13 21.33 -14.15
C ARG A 107 3.19 20.12 -14.13
N PRO A 108 3.42 19.08 -14.94
CA PRO A 108 3.02 17.74 -14.55
C PRO A 108 3.88 17.40 -13.33
N THR A 109 3.58 18.01 -12.18
CA THR A 109 4.16 17.68 -10.91
C THR A 109 3.71 16.25 -10.72
N LYS A 110 4.62 15.30 -10.99
CA LYS A 110 4.45 13.92 -10.56
C LYS A 110 4.11 14.01 -9.09
N ALA A 111 2.83 13.87 -8.77
CA ALA A 111 2.32 14.02 -7.42
C ALA A 111 3.22 13.19 -6.52
N LYS A 112 4.06 13.87 -5.77
CA LYS A 112 5.05 13.24 -4.89
C LYS A 112 4.38 12.79 -3.59
N GLU A 113 3.10 12.49 -3.66
CA GLU A 113 2.34 11.83 -2.62
C GLU A 113 1.79 10.53 -3.21
N LYS A 114 2.41 9.45 -2.77
CA LYS A 114 2.12 8.06 -3.07
C LYS A 114 0.78 7.63 -2.42
N ASN A 115 -0.24 8.48 -2.47
CA ASN A 115 -1.53 8.23 -1.86
C ASN A 115 -2.56 7.98 -2.97
N PRO A 116 -2.87 6.72 -3.30
CA PRO A 116 -3.76 6.40 -4.42
C PRO A 116 -5.18 6.92 -4.21
N GLY A 117 -5.56 7.33 -3.00
CA GLY A 117 -6.87 7.90 -2.69
C GLY A 117 -7.06 9.35 -3.09
N ILE A 118 -6.07 10.06 -3.63
CA ILE A 118 -6.22 11.47 -4.05
C ILE A 118 -5.96 11.59 -5.56
N SER A 119 -6.87 12.24 -6.27
CA SER A 119 -6.84 12.52 -7.71
C SER A 119 -7.07 14.00 -7.98
N ALA A 120 -6.68 14.44 -9.17
CA ALA A 120 -7.07 15.75 -9.70
C ALA A 120 -8.60 15.86 -9.78
N ASP A 121 -9.08 17.09 -9.89
CA ASP A 121 -10.46 17.43 -10.20
C ASP A 121 -10.91 16.82 -11.53
N ILE A 122 -12.20 16.48 -11.61
CA ILE A 122 -12.81 15.88 -12.80
C ILE A 122 -13.30 17.02 -13.70
N GLU A 123 -12.76 17.10 -14.91
CA GLU A 123 -13.25 18.03 -15.93
C GLU A 123 -14.55 17.46 -16.54
N VAL A 124 -15.61 18.25 -16.51
CA VAL A 124 -16.90 17.88 -17.08
C VAL A 124 -17.40 18.94 -18.06
N ARG A 125 -18.21 18.48 -19.01
CA ARG A 125 -18.97 19.32 -19.92
C ARG A 125 -20.46 19.14 -19.64
N PHE A 126 -21.13 20.25 -19.34
CA PHE A 126 -22.57 20.29 -19.13
C PHE A 126 -23.33 20.34 -20.47
N ASN A 127 -24.63 20.04 -20.41
CA ASN A 127 -25.49 19.95 -21.61
C ASN A 127 -25.60 21.30 -22.37
N ASP A 128 -25.50 22.42 -21.67
CA ASP A 128 -25.49 23.77 -22.24
C ASP A 128 -24.14 24.19 -22.85
N GLY A 129 -23.16 23.28 -22.84
CA GLY A 129 -21.80 23.53 -23.32
C GLY A 129 -20.89 24.19 -22.28
N GLY A 130 -21.37 24.42 -21.05
CA GLY A 130 -20.54 24.88 -19.94
C GLY A 130 -19.43 23.88 -19.59
N LEU A 131 -18.25 24.40 -19.25
CA LEU A 131 -17.14 23.60 -18.70
C LEU A 131 -17.06 23.82 -17.20
N GLY A 132 -16.79 22.76 -16.45
CA GLY A 132 -16.60 22.84 -15.00
C GLY A 132 -15.63 21.81 -14.47
N TRP A 133 -15.07 22.12 -13.30
CA TRP A 133 -14.24 21.20 -12.54
C TRP A 133 -14.97 20.78 -11.28
N ILE A 134 -15.17 19.47 -11.12
CA ILE A 134 -15.88 18.91 -9.97
C ILE A 134 -14.87 18.24 -9.04
N SER A 135 -14.88 18.66 -7.78
CA SER A 135 -14.18 17.97 -6.69
C SER A 135 -15.15 17.05 -5.95
N VAL A 136 -14.77 15.81 -5.71
CA VAL A 136 -15.62 14.76 -5.14
C VAL A 136 -14.89 14.07 -4.01
N MET A 137 -15.57 13.75 -2.91
CA MET A 137 -15.07 12.87 -1.87
C MET A 137 -16.05 11.72 -1.69
N THR A 138 -15.58 10.50 -1.89
CA THR A 138 -16.39 9.29 -1.75
C THR A 138 -15.75 8.35 -0.74
N MET A 139 -16.55 7.88 0.20
CA MET A 139 -16.17 6.81 1.12
C MET A 139 -16.70 5.48 0.60
N PHE A 140 -15.92 4.42 0.76
CA PHE A 140 -16.31 3.07 0.36
C PHE A 140 -15.86 2.07 1.42
N ASP A 141 -16.67 1.04 1.61
CA ASP A 141 -16.37 -0.08 2.49
C ASP A 141 -16.19 -1.36 1.65
N LEU A 142 -15.20 -2.17 2.00
CA LEU A 142 -15.03 -3.48 1.40
C LEU A 142 -16.00 -4.49 2.02
N PRO A 143 -16.53 -5.43 1.23
CA PRO A 143 -17.40 -6.47 1.77
C PRO A 143 -16.64 -7.34 2.77
N ALA A 144 -17.24 -7.68 3.90
CA ALA A 144 -16.66 -8.60 4.89
C ALA A 144 -16.66 -10.07 4.44
N ASP A 145 -17.40 -10.39 3.37
CA ASP A 145 -17.53 -11.73 2.80
C ASP A 145 -16.24 -12.18 2.09
N LYS A 146 -15.71 -13.33 2.51
CA LYS A 146 -14.46 -13.91 2.01
C LYS A 146 -14.55 -14.22 0.51
N GLU A 147 -15.68 -14.69 0.00
CA GLU A 147 -15.78 -15.06 -1.42
C GLU A 147 -15.68 -13.82 -2.32
N LYS A 148 -16.40 -12.75 -1.95
CA LYS A 148 -16.40 -11.48 -2.68
C LYS A 148 -15.04 -10.80 -2.62
N LEU A 149 -14.38 -10.82 -1.47
CA LEU A 149 -13.01 -10.32 -1.33
C LEU A 149 -12.01 -11.12 -2.18
N GLY A 150 -12.19 -12.43 -2.29
CA GLY A 150 -11.39 -13.28 -3.17
C GLY A 150 -11.50 -12.84 -4.63
N LEU A 151 -12.72 -12.56 -5.11
CA LEU A 151 -12.96 -12.05 -6.46
C LEU A 151 -12.32 -10.67 -6.68
N ILE A 152 -12.43 -9.76 -5.69
CA ILE A 152 -11.79 -8.44 -5.74
C ILE A 152 -10.27 -8.58 -5.84
N HIS A 153 -9.67 -9.45 -5.01
CA HIS A 153 -8.24 -9.69 -5.03
C HIS A 153 -7.80 -10.32 -6.35
N GLN A 154 -8.55 -11.30 -6.88
CA GLN A 154 -8.24 -11.92 -8.16
C GLN A 154 -8.29 -10.91 -9.32
N LYS A 155 -9.28 -10.00 -9.31
CA LYS A 155 -9.46 -9.00 -10.37
C LYS A 155 -8.41 -7.88 -10.32
N PHE A 156 -8.11 -7.35 -9.15
CA PHE A 156 -7.27 -6.15 -9.01
C PHE A 156 -5.86 -6.42 -8.49
N ARG A 157 -5.62 -7.57 -7.85
CA ARG A 157 -4.34 -8.03 -7.27
C ARG A 157 -3.80 -7.22 -6.10
N ASN A 158 -4.06 -5.91 -6.04
CA ASN A 158 -3.61 -5.01 -4.99
C ASN A 158 -4.65 -3.93 -4.70
N TYR A 159 -4.64 -3.40 -3.48
CA TYR A 159 -5.46 -2.29 -3.03
C TYR A 159 -5.26 -1.02 -3.89
N THR A 160 -4.02 -0.69 -4.26
CA THR A 160 -3.74 0.46 -5.14
C THR A 160 -4.44 0.32 -6.50
N ASN A 161 -4.40 -0.87 -7.09
CA ASN A 161 -5.03 -1.14 -8.38
C ASN A 161 -6.55 -1.15 -8.28
N LEU A 162 -7.10 -1.61 -7.16
CA LEU A 162 -8.54 -1.51 -6.88
C LEU A 162 -9.00 -0.04 -6.94
N ILE A 163 -8.27 0.86 -6.30
CA ILE A 163 -8.62 2.28 -6.30
C ILE A 163 -8.41 2.88 -7.69
N VAL A 164 -7.24 2.69 -8.30
CA VAL A 164 -6.85 3.39 -9.53
C VAL A 164 -7.58 2.87 -10.76
N THR A 165 -7.81 1.56 -10.86
CA THR A 165 -8.39 0.91 -12.05
C THR A 165 -9.87 0.56 -11.85
N GLY A 166 -10.34 0.45 -10.60
CA GLY A 166 -11.73 0.14 -10.31
C GLY A 166 -12.50 1.38 -9.90
N ILE A 167 -12.25 1.88 -8.70
CA ILE A 167 -13.10 2.88 -8.06
C ILE A 167 -13.02 4.23 -8.75
N LYS A 168 -11.80 4.71 -9.06
CA LYS A 168 -11.60 6.02 -9.70
C LYS A 168 -12.33 6.17 -11.04
N PRO A 169 -12.11 5.30 -12.04
CA PRO A 169 -12.76 5.46 -13.34
C PRO A 169 -14.27 5.34 -13.24
N THR A 170 -14.80 4.45 -12.38
CA THR A 170 -16.26 4.36 -12.19
C THR A 170 -16.86 5.64 -11.61
N ILE A 171 -16.19 6.28 -10.64
CA ILE A 171 -16.65 7.58 -10.10
C ILE A 171 -16.55 8.65 -11.18
N GLU A 172 -15.42 8.73 -11.88
CA GLU A 172 -15.18 9.71 -12.94
C GLU A 172 -16.22 9.62 -14.05
N GLU A 173 -16.46 8.41 -14.59
CA GLU A 173 -17.48 8.16 -15.60
C GLU A 173 -18.88 8.51 -15.11
N SER A 174 -19.23 8.14 -13.87
CA SER A 174 -20.54 8.46 -13.29
C SER A 174 -20.77 9.96 -13.16
N VAL A 175 -19.74 10.70 -12.74
CA VAL A 175 -19.79 12.16 -12.60
C VAL A 175 -19.89 12.83 -13.97
N VAL A 176 -19.08 12.39 -14.95
CA VAL A 176 -19.11 12.93 -16.32
C VAL A 176 -20.47 12.67 -16.99
N LEU A 177 -21.01 11.45 -16.86
CA LEU A 177 -22.33 11.09 -17.40
C LEU A 177 -23.45 11.92 -16.77
N THR A 178 -23.39 12.12 -15.44
CA THR A 178 -24.39 12.92 -14.74
C THR A 178 -24.29 14.40 -15.11
N ALA A 179 -23.08 14.95 -15.18
CA ALA A 179 -22.85 16.34 -15.57
C ALA A 179 -23.33 16.62 -17.00
N ALA A 180 -23.15 15.67 -17.92
CA ALA A 180 -23.64 15.79 -19.30
C ALA A 180 -25.17 15.86 -19.41
N LEU A 181 -25.91 15.41 -18.39
CA LEU A 181 -27.37 15.49 -18.32
C LEU A 181 -27.88 16.77 -17.63
N MET A 182 -27.01 17.49 -16.91
CA MET A 182 -27.36 18.70 -16.16
C MET A 182 -27.00 19.97 -16.93
N ASN A 183 -27.72 21.05 -16.64
CA ASN A 183 -27.37 22.40 -17.08
C ASN A 183 -26.36 23.03 -16.10
N SER A 184 -25.37 23.79 -16.59
CA SER A 184 -24.34 24.39 -15.73
C SER A 184 -24.91 25.30 -14.64
N GLY A 185 -25.99 26.02 -14.93
CA GLY A 185 -26.69 26.88 -13.97
C GLY A 185 -27.42 26.11 -12.86
N GLU A 186 -27.99 24.95 -13.19
CA GLU A 186 -28.71 24.10 -12.22
C GLU A 186 -27.74 23.35 -11.29
N SER A 187 -26.57 22.98 -11.82
CA SER A 187 -25.49 22.33 -11.07
C SER A 187 -24.94 23.20 -9.92
N TYR A 188 -24.91 24.51 -10.10
CA TYR A 188 -24.38 25.45 -9.09
C TYR A 188 -25.44 25.94 -8.08
N THR A 189 -26.72 25.95 -8.47
CA THR A 189 -27.80 26.55 -7.67
C THR A 189 -28.55 25.57 -6.78
N THR A 190 -28.14 24.29 -6.77
CA THR A 190 -28.66 23.24 -5.88
C THR A 190 -27.89 23.19 -4.57
#